data_AF-C0CI23-F1
#
_entry.id   AF-C0CI23-F1
#
_cell.length_a   1.000
_cell.length_b   1.000
_cell.length_c   1.000
_cell.angle_alpha   90.00
_cell.angle_beta   90.00
_cell.angle_gamma   90.00
#
_symmetry.space_group_name_H-M   'P 1'
#
loop_
_entity.id
_entity.type
_entity.pdbx_description
1 polymer ?
#
loop_
_entity_poly.entity_id
_entity_poly.type
_entity_poly.pdbx_seq_one_letter_code
_entity_poly.pdbx_strand_id
1 'polypeptide(L)'
;MSDKIEYLTEFLGGDYKKEGEYPAWEYREQSPLREHMIEVYQDMYQKAPRVEAVHAGLECGLFYEKIPGLDCVSTGPNLWDIHTPQEKMEIASVRRVWEYLIQVLATMR
;
A
#
# COMPACT_ATOMS: atom_id res chain seq x y z
N MET A 1 2.56 -11.73 18.11
CA MET A 1 2.69 -10.67 19.15
C MET A 1 1.50 -10.71 20.08
N SER A 2 0.26 -10.81 19.58
CA SER A 2 -0.96 -11.11 20.36
C SER A 2 -0.72 -12.15 21.44
N ASP A 3 -0.25 -13.35 21.06
CA ASP A 3 -0.15 -14.49 21.98
C ASP A 3 0.79 -14.19 23.17
N LYS A 4 1.82 -13.36 22.95
CA LYS A 4 2.72 -12.92 24.02
C LYS A 4 2.05 -11.93 24.96
N ILE A 5 1.22 -11.03 24.43
CA ILE A 5 0.45 -10.03 25.19
C ILE A 5 -0.69 -10.71 25.96
N GLU A 6 -1.39 -11.64 25.32
CA GLU A 6 -2.42 -12.49 25.93
C GLU A 6 -1.83 -13.25 27.12
N TYR A 7 -0.76 -14.00 26.89
CA TYR A 7 -0.09 -14.77 27.94
C TYR A 7 0.29 -13.90 29.14
N LEU A 8 0.92 -12.74 28.91
CA LEU A 8 1.36 -11.87 30.00
C LEU A 8 0.17 -11.24 30.76
N THR A 9 -0.87 -10.83 30.04
CA THR A 9 -2.07 -10.21 30.61
C THR A 9 -2.80 -11.20 31.51
N GLU A 10 -3.06 -12.42 31.02
CA GLU A 10 -3.75 -13.47 31.77
C GLU A 10 -2.90 -13.96 32.95
N PHE A 11 -1.59 -14.09 32.78
CA PHE A 11 -0.67 -14.46 33.86
C PHE A 11 -0.71 -13.47 35.04
N LEU A 12 -0.95 -12.18 34.77
CA LEU A 12 -1.08 -11.13 35.78
C LEU A 12 -2.54 -10.95 36.27
N GLY A 13 -3.48 -11.80 35.83
CA GLY A 13 -4.88 -11.79 36.26
C GLY A 13 -5.78 -10.77 35.56
N GLY A 14 -5.35 -10.25 34.41
CA GLY A 14 -6.19 -9.40 33.54
C GLY A 14 -6.93 -10.20 32.47
N ASP A 15 -7.87 -9.55 31.78
CA ASP A 15 -8.60 -10.12 30.64
C ASP A 15 -8.02 -9.65 29.30
N TYR A 16 -8.04 -10.52 28.29
CA TYR A 16 -7.56 -10.23 26.95
C TYR A 16 -8.68 -10.38 25.90
N LYS A 17 -8.71 -9.47 24.93
CA LYS A 17 -9.59 -9.54 23.75
C LYS A 17 -8.88 -9.02 22.51
N LYS A 18 -9.03 -9.73 21.40
CA LYS A 18 -8.52 -9.35 20.08
C LYS A 18 -9.66 -8.98 19.14
N GLU A 19 -9.53 -7.85 18.45
CA GLU A 19 -10.49 -7.37 17.44
C GLU A 19 -9.76 -6.66 16.29
N GLY A 20 -10.41 -6.51 15.15
CA GLY A 20 -9.91 -5.69 14.03
C GLY A 20 -8.69 -6.27 13.30
N GLU A 21 -8.53 -7.60 13.32
CA GLU A 21 -7.46 -8.25 12.56
C GLU A 21 -7.70 -8.11 11.06
N TYR A 22 -6.65 -7.71 10.33
CA TYR A 22 -6.62 -7.67 8.88
C TYR A 22 -5.28 -8.28 8.38
N PRO A 23 -5.28 -8.91 7.21
CA PRO A 23 -4.10 -9.58 6.65
C PRO A 23 -3.02 -8.57 6.27
N ALA A 24 -1.77 -9.03 6.31
CA ALA A 24 -0.66 -8.34 5.68
C ALA A 24 -0.79 -8.40 4.14
N TRP A 25 -0.24 -7.40 3.47
CA TRP A 25 0.00 -7.45 2.03
C TRP A 25 1.43 -7.92 1.77
N GLU A 26 1.57 -9.22 1.50
CA GLU A 26 2.88 -9.85 1.30
C GLU A 26 3.54 -9.43 -0.01
N TYR A 27 4.88 -9.37 0.01
CA TYR A 27 5.64 -9.05 -1.19
C TYR A 27 5.50 -10.15 -2.25
N ARG A 28 5.03 -9.77 -3.43
CA ARG A 28 4.97 -10.64 -4.61
C ARG A 28 6.23 -10.48 -5.44
N GLU A 29 7.09 -11.51 -5.48
CA GLU A 29 8.34 -11.48 -6.25
C GLU A 29 8.09 -11.18 -7.73
N GLN A 30 7.14 -11.87 -8.36
CA GLN A 30 6.77 -11.69 -9.77
C GLN A 30 5.48 -10.88 -9.89
N SER A 31 5.57 -9.61 -10.26
CA SER A 31 4.43 -8.70 -10.44
C SER A 31 4.54 -8.00 -11.79
N PRO A 32 3.94 -8.57 -12.85
CA PRO A 32 3.91 -7.93 -14.17
C PRO A 32 3.33 -6.52 -14.14
N LEU A 33 2.33 -6.25 -13.29
CA LEU A 33 1.77 -4.90 -13.14
C LEU A 33 2.81 -3.93 -12.59
N ARG A 34 3.56 -4.32 -11.56
CA ARG A 34 4.61 -3.47 -10.98
C ARG A 34 5.71 -3.19 -11.99
N GLU A 35 6.14 -4.19 -12.76
CA GLU A 35 7.14 -4.03 -13.81
C GLU A 35 6.67 -3.04 -14.88
N HIS A 36 5.46 -3.22 -15.41
CA HIS A 36 4.84 -2.30 -16.37
C HIS A 36 4.77 -0.87 -15.83
N MET A 37 4.32 -0.71 -14.58
CA MET A 37 4.24 0.60 -13.92
C MET A 37 5.63 1.25 -13.78
N ILE A 38 6.67 0.49 -13.41
CA ILE A 38 8.05 0.98 -13.33
C ILE A 38 8.53 1.50 -14.69
N GLU A 39 8.30 0.74 -15.76
CA GLU A 39 8.67 1.10 -17.13
C GLU A 39 7.98 2.40 -17.56
N VAL A 40 6.66 2.48 -17.41
CA VAL A 40 5.88 3.69 -17.75
C VAL A 40 6.37 4.91 -16.97
N TYR A 41 6.69 4.76 -15.68
CA TYR A 41 7.20 5.87 -14.88
C TYR A 41 8.58 6.34 -15.36
N GLN A 42 9.47 5.40 -15.71
CA GLN A 42 10.79 5.71 -16.26
C GLN A 42 10.68 6.44 -17.59
N ASP A 43 9.78 6.02 -18.49
CA ASP A 43 9.56 6.69 -19.77
C ASP A 43 9.02 8.11 -19.60
N MET A 44 8.05 8.32 -18.71
CA MET A 44 7.44 9.63 -18.50
C MET A 44 8.39 10.63 -17.82
N TYR A 45 9.14 10.17 -16.82
CA TYR A 45 9.86 11.06 -15.91
C TYR A 45 11.39 10.94 -16.00
N GLN A 46 11.89 10.06 -16.87
CA GLN A 46 13.33 9.85 -17.11
C GLN A 46 14.10 9.51 -15.83
N LYS A 47 13.42 8.84 -14.88
CA LYS A 47 13.95 8.40 -13.59
C LYS A 47 13.16 7.20 -13.09
N ALA A 48 13.81 6.31 -12.33
CA ALA A 48 13.12 5.19 -11.69
C ALA A 48 12.19 5.68 -10.56
N PRO A 49 10.98 5.10 -10.42
CA PRO A 49 10.18 5.29 -9.22
C PRO A 49 10.82 4.58 -8.03
N ARG A 50 10.41 4.97 -6.82
CA ARG A 50 10.73 4.22 -5.62
C ARG A 50 9.69 3.12 -5.42
N VAL A 51 10.17 1.90 -5.20
CA VAL A 51 9.33 0.74 -4.91
C VAL A 51 9.61 0.34 -3.46
N GLU A 52 8.64 0.57 -2.59
CA GLU A 52 8.83 0.48 -1.16
C GLU A 52 7.69 -0.33 -0.52
N ALA A 53 8.02 -1.08 0.53
CA ALA A 53 7.04 -1.60 1.47
C ALA A 53 6.86 -0.58 2.60
N VAL A 54 5.63 -0.39 3.05
CA VAL A 54 5.30 0.55 4.12
C VAL A 54 4.85 -0.20 5.37
N HIS A 55 5.24 0.29 6.55
CA HIS A 55 4.73 -0.23 7.82
C HIS A 55 3.39 0.42 8.17
N ALA A 56 2.39 0.18 7.31
CA ALA A 56 1.04 0.70 7.44
C ALA A 56 0.03 -0.34 6.92
N GLY A 57 -1.22 -0.26 7.38
CA GLY A 57 -2.31 -1.04 6.82
C GLY A 57 -2.77 -0.45 5.49
N LEU A 58 -2.86 -1.29 4.46
CA LEU A 58 -3.47 -0.95 3.17
C LEU A 58 -4.53 -1.99 2.85
N GLU A 59 -5.64 -1.57 2.26
CA GLU A 59 -6.72 -2.46 1.82
C GLU A 59 -6.26 -3.49 0.77
N CYS A 60 -5.10 -3.26 0.14
CA CYS A 60 -4.45 -4.23 -0.72
C CYS A 60 -4.21 -5.58 -0.02
N GLY A 61 -3.97 -5.62 1.30
CA GLY A 61 -3.86 -6.87 2.04
C GLY A 61 -5.17 -7.66 2.03
N LEU A 62 -6.30 -6.98 2.25
CA LEU A 62 -7.63 -7.58 2.19
C LEU A 62 -7.95 -8.10 0.79
N PHE A 63 -7.69 -7.29 -0.24
CA PHE A 63 -7.94 -7.70 -1.62
C PHE A 63 -7.06 -8.87 -2.05
N TYR A 64 -5.80 -8.86 -1.65
CA TYR A 64 -4.85 -9.92 -1.96
C TYR A 64 -5.27 -11.27 -1.34
N GLU A 65 -5.76 -11.26 -0.09
CA GLU A 65 -6.27 -12.47 0.57
C GLU A 65 -7.55 -12.99 -0.13
N LYS A 66 -8.43 -12.10 -0.57
CA LYS A 66 -9.76 -12.47 -1.09
C LYS A 66 -9.79 -12.74 -2.59
N ILE A 67 -8.83 -12.25 -3.37
CA ILE A 67 -8.79 -12.38 -4.83
C ILE A 67 -7.56 -13.22 -5.22
N PRO A 68 -7.71 -14.54 -5.43
CA PRO A 68 -6.59 -15.40 -5.78
C PRO A 68 -5.88 -14.93 -7.04
N GLY A 69 -4.55 -14.80 -6.95
CA GLY A 69 -3.71 -14.39 -8.07
C GLY A 69 -3.71 -12.89 -8.37
N LEU A 70 -4.39 -12.06 -7.57
CA LEU A 70 -4.41 -10.61 -7.74
C LEU A 70 -2.98 -10.05 -7.80
N ASP A 71 -2.71 -9.31 -8.87
CA ASP A 71 -1.53 -8.45 -8.97
C ASP A 71 -1.98 -7.01 -8.75
N CYS A 72 -1.46 -6.37 -7.72
CA CYS A 72 -1.88 -5.03 -7.33
C CYS A 72 -0.67 -4.18 -6.93
N VAL A 73 -0.81 -2.87 -7.10
CA VAL A 73 0.16 -1.84 -6.72
C VAL A 73 -0.63 -0.69 -6.10
N SER A 74 -0.11 -0.11 -5.03
CA SER A 74 -0.64 1.13 -4.45
C SER A 74 0.23 2.31 -4.87
N THR A 75 -0.40 3.40 -5.31
CA THR A 75 0.25 4.64 -5.75
C THR A 75 -0.67 5.81 -5.46
N GLY A 76 -0.11 6.99 -5.14
CA GLY A 76 -0.89 8.16 -4.79
C GLY A 76 -0.09 9.46 -4.85
N PRO A 77 -0.77 10.61 -4.69
CA PRO A 77 -0.12 11.93 -4.67
C PRO A 77 0.70 12.11 -3.39
N ASN A 78 1.45 13.21 -3.32
CA ASN A 78 2.14 13.57 -2.09
C ASN A 78 1.14 14.15 -1.08
N LEU A 79 1.02 13.49 0.06
CA LEU A 79 0.23 13.92 1.22
C LEU A 79 1.14 14.13 2.44
N TRP A 80 0.75 15.06 3.31
CA TRP A 80 1.39 15.30 4.61
C TRP A 80 0.34 15.42 5.69
N ASP A 81 0.75 15.12 6.92
CA ASP A 81 -0.05 15.29 8.13
C ASP A 81 -1.40 14.55 8.06
N ILE A 82 -1.43 13.40 7.37
CA ILE A 82 -2.61 12.55 7.22
C ILE A 82 -3.20 12.19 8.58
N HIS A 83 -4.52 12.18 8.69
CA HIS A 83 -5.27 11.97 9.94
C HIS A 83 -5.18 13.12 10.96
N THR A 84 -4.75 14.31 10.54
CA THR A 84 -4.76 15.51 11.38
C THR A 84 -5.57 16.63 10.74
N PRO A 85 -6.02 17.65 11.51
CA PRO A 85 -6.63 18.84 10.90
C PRO A 85 -5.67 19.66 10.03
N GLN A 86 -4.37 19.33 10.00
CA GLN A 86 -3.35 19.95 9.16
C GLN A 86 -3.10 19.18 7.85
N GLU A 87 -3.86 18.09 7.62
CA GLU A 87 -3.75 17.26 6.44
C GLU A 87 -3.77 18.10 5.16
N LYS A 88 -2.76 17.89 4.32
CA LYS A 88 -2.59 18.66 3.10
C LYS A 88 -1.98 17.81 1.99
N MET A 89 -2.26 18.20 0.75
CA MET A 89 -1.87 17.48 -0.45
C MET A 89 -1.27 18.44 -1.49
N GLU A 90 -0.28 17.99 -2.25
CA GLU A 90 0.37 18.81 -3.29
C GLU A 90 -0.42 18.72 -4.60
N ILE A 91 -1.02 19.83 -5.03
CA ILE A 91 -1.81 19.91 -6.27
C ILE A 91 -1.02 19.42 -7.50
N ALA A 92 0.25 19.81 -7.63
CA ALA A 92 1.07 19.38 -8.76
C ALA A 92 1.34 17.86 -8.75
N SER A 93 1.39 17.22 -7.57
CA SER A 93 1.50 15.75 -7.48
C SER A 93 0.24 15.03 -7.92
N VAL A 94 -0.94 15.59 -7.62
CA VAL A 94 -2.23 15.04 -8.07
C VAL A 94 -2.27 14.98 -9.59
N ARG A 95 -1.84 16.07 -10.25
CA ARG A 95 -1.73 16.10 -11.71
C ARG A 95 -0.78 15.02 -12.25
N ARG A 96 0.42 14.88 -11.64
CA ARG A 96 1.38 13.84 -12.04
C ARG A 96 0.79 12.44 -11.92
N VAL A 97 0.12 12.14 -10.80
CA VAL A 97 -0.50 10.83 -10.57
C VAL A 97 -1.62 10.57 -11.58
N TRP A 98 -2.42 11.58 -11.90
CA TRP A 98 -3.48 11.46 -12.91
C TRP A 98 -2.91 11.16 -14.31
N GLU A 99 -1.92 11.93 -14.75
CA GLU A 99 -1.27 11.74 -16.05
C GLU A 99 -0.58 10.36 -16.11
N TYR A 100 0.08 9.95 -15.02
CA TYR A 100 0.71 8.65 -14.89
C TYR A 100 -0.30 7.50 -14.94
N LEU A 101 -1.41 7.59 -14.20
CA LEU A 101 -2.48 6.60 -14.24
C LEU A 101 -3.04 6.41 -15.66
N ILE A 102 -3.32 7.51 -16.36
CA ILE A 102 -3.78 7.46 -17.76
C ILE A 102 -2.74 6.74 -18.62
N GLN A 103 -1.47 7.09 -18.51
CA GLN A 103 -0.41 6.49 -19.34
C GLN A 103 -0.24 5.00 -19.05
N VAL A 104 -0.30 4.58 -17.78
CA VAL A 104 -0.27 3.16 -17.38
C VAL A 104 -1.40 2.42 -18.07
N LEU A 105 -2.64 2.91 -17.95
CA LEU A 105 -3.81 2.29 -18.56
C LEU A 105 -3.74 2.27 -20.09
N ALA A 106 -3.27 3.35 -20.72
CA ALA A 106 -3.16 3.45 -22.18
C ALA A 106 -2.14 2.48 -22.79
N THR A 107 -1.17 2.03 -21.98
CA THR A 107 -0.09 1.13 -22.40
C THR A 107 -0.24 -0.30 -21.86
N MET A 108 -1.27 -0.56 -21.05
CA MET A 108 -1.61 -1.92 -20.62
C MET A 108 -2.06 -2.76 -21.83
N ARG A 109 -1.60 -4.01 -21.88
CA ARG A 109 -1.91 -4.99 -22.93
C ARG A 109 -2.63 -6.20 -22.34
#